data_AF-A0A6I6SFY6-F1
#
_entry.id   AF-A0A6I6SFY6-F1
#
_cell.length_a   1.000
_cell.length_b   1.000
_cell.length_c   1.000
_cell.angle_alpha   90.00
_cell.angle_beta   90.00
_cell.angle_gamma   90.00
#
_symmetry.space_group_name_H-M   'P 1'
#
loop_
_entity.id
_entity.type
_entity.pdbx_description
1 polymer ?
#
loop_
_entity_poly.entity_id
_entity_poly.type
_entity_poly.pdbx_seq_one_letter_code
_entity_poly.pdbx_strand_id
1 'polypeptide(L)' 'MAGQCATGAAGTAEREPVPREGCDVCQALHRQRESARRAGHPRTVRSRNAEIAAHPHEGG' A
#
# COMPACT_ATOMS: atom_id res chain seq x y z
N MET A 1 36.43 -7.44 10.32
CA MET A 1 35.68 -6.31 9.74
C MET A 1 35.15 -6.74 8.37
N ALA A 2 33.85 -7.00 8.25
CA ALA A 2 33.14 -7.08 6.97
C ALA A 2 31.63 -6.96 7.25
N GLY A 3 30.98 -6.10 6.47
CA GLY A 3 29.70 -5.47 6.79
C GLY A 3 28.49 -6.41 6.78
N GLN A 4 27.64 -6.15 7.75
CA GLN A 4 26.25 -6.55 7.90
C GLN A 4 25.41 -6.15 6.67
N CYS A 5 25.01 -7.12 5.85
CA CYS A 5 23.98 -6.97 4.83
C CYS A 5 22.58 -7.06 5.47
N ALA A 6 22.12 -5.98 6.09
CA ALA A 6 20.73 -5.88 6.55
C ALA A 6 19.80 -5.62 5.35
N THR A 7 19.29 -6.70 4.74
CA THR A 7 18.20 -6.59 3.75
C THR A 7 16.88 -6.39 4.49
N GLY A 8 16.57 -5.11 4.72
CA GLY A 8 15.25 -4.49 4.61
C GLY A 8 14.04 -5.23 5.19
N ALA A 9 13.62 -4.75 6.37
CA ALA A 9 12.24 -4.71 6.87
C ALA A 9 11.36 -5.93 6.55
N ALA A 10 11.39 -6.91 7.46
CA ALA A 10 10.25 -7.78 7.69
C ALA A 10 9.04 -6.87 7.96
N GLY A 11 8.18 -6.76 6.95
CA GLY A 11 6.99 -5.94 7.00
C GLY A 11 6.19 -6.29 8.23
N THR A 12 6.12 -5.35 9.15
CA THR A 12 4.96 -5.17 10.00
C THR A 12 3.74 -5.48 9.15
N ALA A 13 2.94 -6.46 9.58
CA ALA A 13 1.60 -6.67 9.06
C ALA A 13 0.74 -5.46 9.46
N GLU A 14 1.14 -4.27 9.03
CA GLU A 14 0.35 -3.06 9.04
C GLU A 14 -0.90 -3.41 8.26
N ARG A 15 -2.02 -3.42 8.98
CA ARG A 15 -3.34 -3.68 8.43
C ARG A 15 -3.45 -2.98 7.11
N GLU A 16 -3.81 -3.74 6.09
CA GLU A 16 -3.92 -3.18 4.76
C GLU A 16 -4.85 -1.96 4.79
N PRO A 17 -4.40 -0.80 4.28
CA PRO A 17 -5.15 0.44 4.41
C PRO A 17 -6.54 0.29 3.78
N VAL A 18 -7.54 0.69 4.56
CA VAL A 18 -8.95 0.62 4.18
C VAL A 18 -9.24 1.86 3.33
N PRO A 19 -9.72 1.69 2.08
CA PRO A 19 -10.16 2.82 1.28
C PRO A 19 -11.33 3.52 1.97
N ARG A 20 -11.30 4.85 2.05
CA ARG A 20 -12.45 5.62 2.59
C ARG A 20 -13.64 5.55 1.64
N GLU A 21 -14.80 5.22 2.19
CA GLU A 21 -16.08 5.27 1.49
C GLU A 21 -16.40 6.72 1.07
N GLY A 22 -16.81 6.91 -0.18
CA GLY A 22 -17.07 8.24 -0.74
C GLY A 22 -15.84 8.99 -1.26
N CYS A 23 -14.62 8.43 -1.17
CA CYS A 23 -13.47 8.97 -1.89
C CYS A 23 -13.18 8.17 -3.16
N ASP A 24 -13.36 8.81 -4.31
CA ASP A 24 -13.13 8.20 -5.62
C ASP A 24 -11.67 7.75 -5.81
N VAL A 25 -10.71 8.49 -5.26
CA VAL A 25 -9.28 8.16 -5.37
C VAL A 25 -8.96 6.87 -4.61
N CYS A 26 -9.43 6.74 -3.36
CA CYS A 26 -9.21 5.52 -2.60
C CYS A 26 -9.94 4.31 -3.19
N GLN A 27 -11.13 4.50 -3.75
CA GLN A 27 -11.84 3.43 -4.47
C GLN A 27 -11.12 3.04 -5.77
N ALA A 28 -10.56 3.98 -6.51
CA ALA A 28 -9.75 3.70 -7.69
C ALA A 28 -8.47 2.94 -7.35
N LEU A 29 -7.73 3.39 -6.32
CA LEU A 29 -6.53 2.73 -5.84
C LEU A 29 -6.82 1.32 -5.31
N HIS A 30 -7.96 1.12 -4.64
CA HIS A 30 -8.40 -0.20 -4.20
C HIS A 30 -8.63 -1.16 -5.39
N ARG A 31 -9.33 -0.71 -6.45
CA ARG A 31 -9.53 -1.51 -7.67
C ARG A 31 -8.20 -1.85 -8.37
N GLN A 32 -7.27 -0.90 -8.42
CA GLN A 32 -5.94 -1.14 -8.97
C GLN A 32 -5.11 -2.10 -8.12
N ARG A 33 -5.20 -2.00 -6.79
CA ARG A 33 -4.58 -2.95 -5.85
C ARG A 33 -5.09 -4.37 -6.05
N GLU A 34 -6.41 -4.55 -6.14
CA GLU A 34 -7.03 -5.85 -6.36
C GLU A 34 -6.62 -6.46 -7.71
N SER A 35 -6.53 -5.62 -8.75
CA SER A 35 -6.02 -6.05 -10.06
C SER A 35 -4.56 -6.49 -9.98
N ALA A 36 -3.72 -5.73 -9.27
CA ALA A 36 -2.31 -6.08 -9.05
C ALA A 36 -2.15 -7.35 -8.21
N ARG A 37 -3.03 -7.60 -7.23
CA ARG A 37 -3.04 -8.86 -6.47
C ARG A 37 -3.34 -10.05 -7.36
N ARG A 38 -4.38 -9.95 -8.19
CA ARG A 38 -4.75 -11.00 -9.15
C ARG A 38 -3.64 -11.28 -10.16
N ALA A 39 -2.93 -10.24 -10.59
CA ALA A 39 -1.78 -10.36 -11.48
C ALA A 39 -0.49 -10.84 -10.78
N GLY A 40 -0.47 -10.97 -9.45
CA GLY A 40 0.73 -11.37 -8.70
C GLY A 40 1.83 -10.30 -8.68
N HIS A 41 1.46 -9.01 -8.65
CA HIS A 41 2.37 -7.87 -8.66
C HIS A 41 2.48 -7.22 -7.26
N PRO A 42 3.24 -7.81 -6.32
CA PRO A 42 3.27 -7.38 -4.91
C PRO A 42 3.85 -5.98 -4.73
N ARG A 43 4.77 -5.54 -5.60
CA ARG A 43 5.31 -4.16 -5.58
C ARG A 43 4.21 -3.14 -5.84
N THR A 44 3.38 -3.38 -6.85
CA THR A 44 2.26 -2.51 -7.17
C THR A 44 1.24 -2.47 -6.05
N VAL A 45 0.91 -3.63 -5.45
CA VAL A 45 0.02 -3.71 -4.28
C VAL A 45 0.54 -2.84 -3.13
N ARG A 46 1.84 -2.92 -2.83
CA ARG A 46 2.46 -2.11 -1.78
C ARG A 46 2.45 -0.62 -2.09
N SER A 47 2.70 -0.23 -3.35
CA SER A 47 2.59 1.17 -3.78
C SER A 47 1.18 1.71 -3.61
N ARG A 48 0.16 0.97 -4.06
CA ARG A 48 -1.25 1.39 -3.90
C ARG A 48 -1.67 1.44 -2.44
N ASN A 49 -1.15 0.54 -1.60
CA ASN A 49 -1.35 0.61 -0.15
C ASN A 49 -0.75 1.90 0.43
N ALA A 50 0.50 2.22 0.09
CA ALA A 50 1.13 3.46 0.55
C ALA A 50 0.35 4.70 0.09
N GLU A 51 -0.16 4.72 -1.15
CA GLU A 51 -0.99 5.81 -1.67
C GLU A 51 -2.30 5.95 -0.91
N ILE A 52 -3.03 4.85 -0.63
CA ILE A 52 -4.28 4.88 0.15
C ILE A 52 -4.01 5.36 1.58
N ALA A 53 -2.92 4.89 2.20
CA ALA A 53 -2.55 5.30 3.57
C ALA A 53 -2.13 6.77 3.67
N ALA A 54 -1.46 7.30 2.65
CA ALA A 54 -1.02 8.68 2.58
C ALA A 54 -2.08 9.63 2.01
N HIS A 55 -3.22 9.12 1.52
CA HIS A 55 -4.24 9.93 0.86
C HIS A 55 -4.96 10.82 1.88
N PRO A 56 -4.85 12.16 1.76
CA PRO A 56 -5.57 13.06 2.65
C PRO A 56 -7.06 13.07 2.31
N HIS A 57 -7.91 12.77 3.28
CA HIS A 57 -9.38 12.77 3.11
C HIS A 57 -10.09 14.00 3.69
N GLU A 58 -9.35 15.11 3.77
CA GLU A 58 -9.72 16.40 4.37
C GLU A 58 -9.82 16.41 5.90
N GLY A 59 -9.07 17.35 6.51
CA GLY A 59 -9.09 17.71 7.93
C GLY A 59 -8.06 17.02 8.82
N GLY A 60 -6.90 17.66 9.01
CA GLY A 60 -6.36 17.76 10.37
C GLY A 60 -7.21 18.70 11.20
#